data_AF-A0A7K3XD61-F1
#
_entry.id   AF-A0A7K3XD61-F1
#
_cell.length_a   1.000
_cell.length_b   1.000
_cell.length_c   1.000
_cell.angle_alpha   90.00
_cell.angle_beta   90.00
_cell.angle_gamma   90.00
#
_symmetry.space_group_name_H-M   'P 1'
#
loop_
_entity.id
_entity.type
_entity.pdbx_description
1 polymer ?
#
loop_
_entity_poly.entity_id
_entity_poly.type
_entity_poly.pdbx_seq_one_letter_code
_entity_poly.pdbx_strand_id
1 'polypeptide(L)'
;MKNTISFSFGAISLLSFSLNCFAQQKPNIVIYLADDQGQNDCSVYGAKVLQTPTAEMLANAGLNFNNAFVASPAAIIQKYFIRPNEKFYDIQNDPFEQLNLIDSKIHQKQIRKMRLLLDNWMLRQGDAKSVFETPYPVSGPKPHELGIK
;
A
#
# COMPACT_ATOMS: atom_id res chain seq x y z
N MET A 1 -1.26 94.13 12.06
CA MET A 1 -0.32 93.54 13.04
C MET A 1 -1.14 92.96 14.19
N LYS A 2 -1.12 91.69 14.60
CA LYS A 2 -0.62 90.41 14.09
C LYS A 2 -1.63 89.34 14.59
N ASN A 3 -1.92 88.36 13.75
CA ASN A 3 -2.98 87.36 13.89
C ASN A 3 -2.75 86.40 15.08
N THR A 4 -3.81 86.04 15.79
CA THR A 4 -3.84 84.93 16.74
C THR A 4 -4.19 83.64 16.00
N ILE A 5 -3.23 82.72 15.93
CA ILE A 5 -3.38 81.41 15.28
C ILE A 5 -3.70 80.40 16.38
N SER A 6 -4.95 79.96 16.46
CA SER A 6 -5.34 78.83 17.31
C SER A 6 -4.93 77.52 16.64
N PHE A 7 -3.89 76.88 17.15
CA PHE A 7 -3.52 75.51 16.76
C PHE A 7 -4.51 74.53 17.39
N SER A 8 -5.45 74.03 16.60
CA SER A 8 -6.25 72.86 16.98
C SER A 8 -5.36 71.62 16.84
N PHE A 9 -5.00 70.99 17.95
CA PHE A 9 -4.32 69.70 17.97
C PHE A 9 -5.30 68.63 17.47
N GLY A 10 -5.28 68.37 16.16
CA GLY A 10 -6.00 67.26 15.57
C GLY A 10 -5.43 65.96 16.13
N ALA A 11 -6.19 65.29 17.00
CA ALA A 11 -5.89 63.94 17.44
C ALA A 11 -6.01 62.99 16.23
N ILE A 12 -4.89 62.78 15.53
CA ILE A 12 -4.75 61.68 14.58
C ILE A 12 -4.75 60.42 15.42
N SER A 13 -5.94 59.85 15.62
CA SER A 13 -6.10 58.50 16.14
C SER A 13 -5.52 57.55 15.09
N LEU A 14 -4.25 57.15 15.28
CA LEU A 14 -3.69 55.99 14.61
C LEU A 14 -4.57 54.79 15.00
N LEU A 15 -5.50 54.43 14.12
CA LEU A 15 -6.30 53.24 14.24
C LEU A 15 -5.34 52.06 14.02
N SER A 16 -4.75 51.56 15.11
CA SER A 16 -3.94 50.35 15.12
C SER A 16 -4.80 49.18 14.66
N PHE A 17 -4.72 48.85 13.37
CA PHE A 17 -5.39 47.68 12.81
C PHE A 17 -4.61 46.44 13.26
N SER A 18 -4.99 45.90 14.42
CA SER A 18 -4.42 44.66 14.94
C SER A 18 -4.76 43.51 13.99
N LEU A 19 -3.79 43.09 13.17
CA LEU A 19 -3.90 41.88 12.36
C LEU A 19 -3.92 40.68 13.30
N ASN A 20 -5.11 40.16 13.58
CA ASN A 20 -5.26 38.88 14.27
C ASN A 20 -4.73 37.79 13.35
N CYS A 21 -3.53 37.28 13.65
CA CYS A 21 -3.01 36.08 13.02
C CYS A 21 -3.67 34.87 13.69
N PHE A 22 -4.64 34.26 13.02
CA PHE A 22 -5.19 32.97 13.45
C PHE A 22 -4.19 31.87 13.09
N ALA A 23 -3.68 31.17 14.11
CA ALA A 23 -2.87 29.99 13.89
C ALA A 23 -3.73 28.92 13.18
N GLN A 24 -3.21 28.36 12.10
CA GLN A 24 -3.89 27.27 11.41
C GLN A 24 -4.02 26.08 12.37
N GLN A 25 -5.25 25.62 12.58
CA GLN A 25 -5.51 24.45 13.41
C GLN A 25 -4.75 23.25 12.82
N LYS A 26 -4.05 22.50 13.69
CA LYS A 26 -3.30 21.32 13.24
C LYS A 26 -4.27 20.32 12.59
N PRO A 27 -4.02 19.86 11.35
CA PRO A 27 -4.89 18.89 10.71
C PRO A 27 -4.75 17.52 11.38
N ASN A 28 -5.82 16.72 11.29
CA ASN A 28 -5.72 15.28 11.57
C ASN A 28 -5.14 14.59 10.34
N ILE A 29 -4.18 13.69 10.55
CA ILE A 29 -3.54 12.93 9.47
C ILE A 29 -3.97 11.48 9.62
N VAL A 30 -4.53 10.91 8.56
CA VAL A 30 -4.89 9.49 8.46
C VAL A 30 -4.02 8.87 7.37
N ILE A 31 -3.40 7.72 7.68
CA ILE A 31 -2.56 6.98 6.74
C ILE A 31 -3.22 5.63 6.50
N TYR A 32 -3.54 5.35 5.24
CA TYR A 32 -3.96 4.03 4.77
C TYR A 32 -2.76 3.33 4.13
N LEU A 33 -2.44 2.12 4.57
CA LEU A 33 -1.40 1.29 3.99
C LEU A 33 -2.02 -0.03 3.53
N ALA A 34 -1.86 -0.35 2.25
CA ALA A 34 -2.27 -1.63 1.69
C ALA A 34 -1.06 -2.57 1.63
N ASP A 35 -1.28 -3.83 1.99
CA ASP A 35 -0.26 -4.87 1.89
C ASP A 35 -0.27 -5.48 0.48
N ASP A 36 0.91 -5.64 -0.11
CA ASP A 36 1.13 -6.21 -1.46
C ASP A 36 0.32 -5.61 -2.63
N GLN A 37 -0.32 -4.45 -2.47
CA GLN A 37 -1.08 -3.83 -3.56
C GLN A 37 -0.14 -3.32 -4.67
N GLY A 38 -0.30 -3.86 -5.87
CA GLY A 38 0.36 -3.39 -7.08
C GLY A 38 -0.31 -2.17 -7.68
N GLN A 39 0.40 -1.47 -8.57
CA GLN A 39 -0.16 -0.33 -9.31
C GLN A 39 -1.40 -0.74 -10.13
N ASN A 40 -1.33 -1.91 -10.77
CA ASN A 40 -2.38 -2.42 -11.66
C ASN A 40 -3.62 -2.96 -10.92
N ASP A 41 -3.61 -2.96 -9.58
CA ASP A 41 -4.74 -3.40 -8.76
C ASP A 41 -5.68 -2.23 -8.40
N CYS A 42 -5.27 -0.98 -8.66
CA CYS A 42 -6.02 0.23 -8.34
C CYS A 42 -6.54 0.93 -9.59
N SER A 43 -7.84 1.22 -9.64
CA SER A 43 -8.50 1.81 -10.81
C SER A 43 -8.01 3.22 -11.13
N VAL A 44 -7.48 3.95 -10.13
CA VAL A 44 -6.78 5.24 -10.31
C VAL A 44 -5.62 5.15 -11.31
N TYR A 45 -4.97 3.98 -11.41
CA TYR A 45 -3.85 3.73 -12.32
C TYR A 45 -4.23 2.85 -13.52
N GLY A 46 -5.53 2.63 -13.77
CA GLY A 46 -6.02 1.93 -14.96
C GLY A 46 -6.30 0.44 -14.79
N ALA A 47 -6.48 -0.04 -13.56
CA ALA A 47 -6.98 -1.40 -13.32
C ALA A 47 -8.30 -1.65 -14.07
N LYS A 48 -8.35 -2.73 -14.87
CA LYS A 48 -9.52 -3.04 -15.72
C LYS A 48 -10.57 -3.88 -15.00
N VAL A 49 -10.13 -4.72 -14.07
CA VAL A 49 -10.97 -5.71 -13.39
C VAL A 49 -11.38 -5.22 -12.00
N LEU A 50 -10.42 -4.75 -11.21
CA LEU A 50 -10.64 -4.26 -9.85
C LEU A 50 -11.07 -2.79 -9.89
N GLN A 51 -12.26 -2.52 -9.36
CA GLN A 51 -12.80 -1.17 -9.24
C GLN A 51 -12.55 -0.64 -7.83
N THR A 52 -11.95 0.54 -7.71
CA THR A 52 -11.59 1.15 -6.41
C THR A 52 -12.21 2.55 -6.24
N PRO A 53 -13.54 2.66 -6.14
CA PRO A 53 -14.24 3.95 -6.20
C PRO A 53 -13.86 4.91 -5.06
N THR A 54 -13.56 4.39 -3.87
CA THR A 54 -13.09 5.22 -2.75
C THR A 54 -11.70 5.80 -3.02
N ALA A 55 -10.82 5.03 -3.65
CA ALA A 55 -9.49 5.50 -4.04
C ALA A 55 -9.59 6.55 -5.14
N GLU A 56 -10.48 6.37 -6.11
CA GLU A 56 -10.79 7.37 -7.15
C GLU A 56 -11.31 8.68 -6.56
N MET A 57 -12.25 8.60 -5.61
CA MET A 57 -12.76 9.78 -4.90
C MET A 57 -11.62 10.56 -4.22
N LEU A 58 -10.72 9.85 -3.51
CA LEU A 58 -9.58 10.48 -2.85
C LEU A 58 -8.58 11.08 -3.84
N ALA A 59 -8.30 10.38 -4.94
CA ALA A 59 -7.40 10.87 -5.99
C ALA A 59 -7.96 12.12 -6.69
N ASN A 60 -9.27 12.16 -6.97
CA ASN A 60 -9.93 13.31 -7.58
C ASN A 60 -10.01 14.53 -6.64
N ALA A 61 -10.11 14.30 -5.34
CA ALA A 61 -10.12 15.36 -4.33
C ALA A 61 -8.72 15.84 -3.91
N GLY A 62 -7.66 15.17 -4.39
CA GLY A 62 -6.31 15.36 -3.88
C GLY A 62 -5.23 15.27 -4.96
N LEU A 63 -4.06 14.77 -4.56
CA LEU A 63 -2.92 14.56 -5.45
C LEU A 63 -2.68 13.07 -5.64
N ASN A 64 -2.31 12.70 -6.86
CA ASN A 64 -1.90 11.36 -7.23
C ASN A 64 -0.43 11.33 -7.65
N PHE A 65 0.30 10.29 -7.24
CA PHE A 65 1.72 10.11 -7.55
C PHE A 65 1.90 8.94 -8.53
N ASN A 66 2.05 9.25 -9.82
CA ASN A 66 2.25 8.23 -10.86
C ASN A 66 3.63 7.54 -10.78
N ASN A 67 4.59 8.11 -10.05
CA ASN A 67 5.97 7.65 -9.92
C ASN A 67 6.38 7.53 -8.45
N ALA A 68 5.60 6.79 -7.65
CA ALA A 68 5.93 6.47 -6.26
C ALA A 68 6.71 5.16 -6.18
N PHE A 69 7.98 5.22 -5.79
CA PHE A 69 8.86 4.05 -5.68
C PHE A 69 9.07 3.63 -4.23
N VAL A 70 9.01 2.33 -3.96
CA VAL A 70 9.42 1.76 -2.67
C VAL A 70 10.95 1.65 -2.62
N ALA A 71 11.55 1.87 -1.44
CA ALA A 71 13.01 1.95 -1.31
C ALA A 71 13.74 0.60 -1.53
N SER A 72 13.07 -0.54 -1.33
CA SER A 72 13.70 -1.88 -1.44
C SER A 72 12.81 -2.91 -2.15
N PRO A 73 12.55 -2.76 -3.47
CA PRO A 73 11.74 -3.72 -4.20
C PRO A 73 12.53 -5.01 -4.50
N ALA A 74 13.85 -4.92 -4.74
CA ALA A 74 14.63 -6.03 -5.29
C ALA A 74 14.67 -7.27 -4.38
N ALA A 75 14.87 -7.10 -3.07
CA ALA A 75 14.92 -8.21 -2.12
C ALA A 75 13.55 -8.90 -1.96
N ILE A 76 12.47 -8.12 -1.99
CA ILE A 76 11.10 -8.63 -1.92
C ILE A 76 10.74 -9.38 -3.20
N ILE A 77 11.04 -8.78 -4.36
CA ILE A 77 10.78 -9.39 -5.67
C ILE A 77 11.55 -10.70 -5.85
N GLN A 78 12.82 -10.76 -5.43
CA GLN A 78 13.57 -12.02 -5.50
C GLN A 78 12.92 -13.12 -4.66
N LYS A 79 12.42 -12.79 -3.46
CA LYS A 79 11.69 -13.72 -2.58
C LYS A 79 10.41 -14.27 -3.24
N TYR A 80 9.75 -13.49 -4.09
CA TYR A 80 8.59 -13.95 -4.87
C TYR A 80 8.98 -15.00 -5.92
N PHE A 81 10.08 -14.80 -6.64
CA PHE A 81 10.51 -15.72 -7.70
C PHE A 81 11.14 -17.04 -7.20
N ILE A 82 11.68 -17.06 -5.98
CA ILE A 82 12.34 -18.26 -5.41
C ILE A 82 11.51 -18.94 -4.31
N ARG A 83 10.24 -18.56 -4.12
CA ARG A 83 9.41 -19.12 -3.05
C ARG A 83 9.09 -20.59 -3.34
N PRO A 84 9.27 -21.51 -2.36
CA PRO A 84 8.82 -22.88 -2.53
C PRO A 84 7.29 -22.92 -2.66
N ASN A 85 6.79 -23.88 -3.44
CA ASN A 85 5.35 -24.07 -3.70
C ASN A 85 4.54 -24.26 -2.42
N GLU A 86 5.15 -24.83 -1.37
CA GLU A 86 4.52 -25.10 -0.10
C GLU A 86 5.45 -24.72 1.07
N LYS A 87 4.84 -24.32 2.19
CA LYS A 87 5.54 -24.10 3.45
C LYS A 87 4.76 -24.77 4.58
N PHE A 88 5.48 -25.31 5.55
CA PHE A 88 4.91 -25.98 6.71
C PHE A 88 5.60 -25.45 7.97
N TYR A 89 4.83 -24.93 8.92
CA TYR A 89 5.34 -24.29 10.12
C TYR A 89 4.77 -24.94 11.37
N ASP A 90 5.58 -25.01 12.41
CA ASP A 90 5.14 -25.41 13.74
C ASP A 90 4.93 -24.15 14.58
N ILE A 91 3.69 -23.67 14.64
CA ILE A 91 3.35 -22.40 15.30
C ILE A 91 3.63 -22.42 16.81
N GLN A 92 3.70 -23.61 17.44
CA GLN A 92 4.00 -23.69 18.88
C GLN A 92 5.47 -23.39 19.16
N ASN A 93 6.37 -23.86 18.29
CA ASN A 93 7.82 -23.72 18.45
C ASN A 93 8.42 -22.59 17.60
N ASP A 94 7.70 -22.16 16.55
CA ASP A 94 8.06 -21.10 15.61
C ASP A 94 6.84 -20.17 15.39
N PRO A 95 6.47 -19.35 16.40
CA PRO A 95 5.30 -18.48 16.33
C PRO A 95 5.41 -17.36 15.28
N PHE A 96 6.62 -17.13 14.75
CA PHE A 96 6.89 -16.12 13.73
C PHE A 96 7.17 -16.70 12.34
N GLU A 97 6.94 -18.02 12.15
CA GLU A 97 7.02 -18.70 10.85
C GLU A 97 8.36 -18.49 10.11
N GLN A 98 9.45 -18.47 10.87
CA GLN A 98 10.80 -18.23 10.35
C GLN A 98 11.42 -19.50 9.76
N LEU A 99 11.03 -20.67 10.25
CA LEU A 99 11.62 -21.96 9.86
C LEU A 99 10.61 -22.80 9.08
N ASN A 100 10.80 -22.85 7.77
CA ASN A 100 10.01 -23.75 6.93
C ASN A 100 10.43 -25.21 7.14
N LEU A 101 9.53 -26.04 7.66
CA LEU A 101 9.71 -27.46 7.97
C LEU A 101 9.18 -28.40 6.88
N ILE A 102 8.90 -27.90 5.66
CA ILE A 102 8.30 -28.70 4.57
C ILE A 102 9.12 -29.96 4.20
N ASP A 103 10.45 -29.88 4.29
CA ASP A 103 11.37 -31.00 3.99
C ASP A 103 11.70 -31.84 5.22
N SER A 104 11.12 -31.53 6.39
CA SER A 104 11.39 -32.25 7.63
C SER A 104 10.90 -33.69 7.54
N LYS A 105 11.82 -34.66 7.67
CA LYS A 105 11.49 -36.10 7.63
C LYS A 105 10.52 -36.51 8.74
N ILE A 106 10.63 -35.88 9.91
CA ILE A 106 9.81 -36.18 11.09
C ILE A 106 8.34 -35.76 10.85
N HIS A 107 8.12 -34.64 10.18
CA HIS A 107 6.79 -34.05 10.02
C HIS A 107 6.02 -34.55 8.78
N GLN A 108 6.61 -35.43 7.96
CA GLN A 108 6.03 -35.89 6.70
C GLN A 108 4.62 -36.49 6.84
N LYS A 109 4.33 -37.16 7.97
CA LYS A 109 2.98 -37.69 8.23
C LYS A 109 1.94 -36.57 8.39
N GLN A 110 2.29 -35.52 9.14
CA GLN A 110 1.41 -34.37 9.36
C GLN A 110 1.27 -33.53 8.08
N ILE A 111 2.36 -33.32 7.34
CA ILE A 111 2.34 -32.61 6.05
C ILE A 111 1.39 -33.29 5.07
N ARG A 112 1.47 -34.62 4.91
CA ARG A 112 0.52 -35.37 4.06
C ARG A 112 -0.93 -35.21 4.51
N LYS A 113 -1.17 -35.25 5.82
CA LYS A 113 -2.52 -35.01 6.37
C LYS A 113 -3.02 -33.61 6.01
N MET A 114 -2.19 -32.58 6.15
CA MET A 114 -2.60 -31.19 5.86
C MET A 114 -2.80 -30.94 4.37
N ARG A 115 -1.99 -31.54 3.49
CA ARG A 115 -2.24 -31.53 2.04
C ARG A 115 -3.62 -32.09 1.70
N LEU A 116 -3.95 -33.26 2.25
CA LEU A 116 -5.28 -33.87 2.05
C LEU A 116 -6.42 -32.99 2.59
N LEU A 117 -6.23 -32.33 3.73
CA LEU A 117 -7.24 -31.41 4.27
C LEU A 117 -7.43 -30.18 3.37
N LEU A 118 -6.33 -29.62 2.86
CA LEU A 118 -6.35 -28.49 1.94
C LEU A 118 -7.03 -28.85 0.63
N ASP A 119 -6.67 -30.00 0.03
CA ASP A 119 -7.29 -30.51 -1.20
C ASP A 119 -8.80 -30.71 -1.04
N ASN A 120 -9.23 -31.34 0.05
CA ASN A 120 -10.64 -31.52 0.33
C ASN A 120 -11.37 -30.20 0.57
N TRP A 121 -10.72 -29.23 1.21
CA TRP A 121 -11.31 -27.91 1.43
C TRP A 121 -11.48 -27.15 0.12
N MET A 122 -10.46 -27.11 -0.74
CA MET A 122 -10.54 -26.50 -2.08
C MET A 122 -11.70 -27.10 -2.90
N LEU A 123 -11.80 -28.44 -2.94
CA LEU A 123 -12.92 -29.11 -3.62
C LEU A 123 -14.29 -28.68 -3.06
N ARG A 124 -14.42 -28.54 -1.73
CA ARG A 124 -15.68 -28.08 -1.11
C ARG A 124 -16.02 -26.63 -1.42
N GLN A 125 -15.03 -25.77 -1.60
CA GLN A 125 -15.26 -24.37 -2.00
C GLN A 125 -15.58 -24.22 -3.48
N GLY A 126 -15.55 -25.31 -4.26
CA GLY A 126 -15.64 -25.23 -5.71
C GLY A 126 -14.40 -24.59 -6.35
N ASP A 127 -13.27 -24.57 -5.64
CA ASP A 127 -12.01 -24.09 -6.18
C ASP A 127 -11.48 -25.11 -7.20
N ALA A 128 -11.57 -24.73 -8.47
CA ALA A 128 -11.19 -25.56 -9.61
C ALA A 128 -9.67 -25.66 -9.81
N LYS A 129 -8.85 -25.00 -8.97
CA LYS A 129 -7.40 -24.84 -9.16
C LYS A 129 -7.04 -24.26 -10.53
N SER A 130 -7.98 -23.54 -11.15
CA SER A 130 -7.79 -22.92 -12.45
C SER A 130 -6.89 -21.70 -12.29
N VAL A 131 -5.65 -21.80 -12.77
CA VAL A 131 -4.77 -20.64 -12.88
C VAL A 131 -5.20 -19.88 -14.13
N PHE A 132 -5.63 -18.63 -13.98
CA PHE A 132 -6.09 -17.81 -15.11
C PHE A 132 -4.99 -17.54 -16.14
N GLU A 133 -3.72 -17.64 -15.75
CA GLU A 133 -2.54 -17.54 -16.62
C GLU A 133 -1.45 -18.53 -16.18
N THR A 134 -0.59 -18.97 -17.09
CA THR A 134 0.59 -19.74 -16.69
C THR A 134 1.53 -18.86 -15.86
N PRO A 135 1.96 -19.29 -14.65
CA PRO A 135 2.94 -18.55 -13.88
C PRO A 135 4.21 -18.33 -14.71
N TYR A 136 4.87 -17.19 -14.53
CA TYR A 136 6.11 -16.93 -15.24
C TYR A 136 7.15 -18.00 -14.91
N PRO A 137 7.81 -18.60 -15.92
CA PRO A 137 8.80 -19.63 -15.70
C PRO A 137 10.00 -19.08 -14.91
N VAL A 138 10.38 -19.78 -13.83
CA VAL A 138 11.57 -19.44 -13.02
C VAL A 138 12.86 -19.46 -13.87
N SER A 139 12.88 -20.28 -14.92
CA SER A 139 14.00 -20.49 -15.83
C SER A 139 13.80 -19.85 -17.23
N GLY A 140 12.73 -19.09 -17.44
CA GLY A 140 12.43 -18.46 -18.73
C GLY A 140 12.61 -16.95 -18.72
N PRO A 141 12.49 -16.31 -19.90
CA PRO A 141 12.63 -14.87 -20.00
C PRO A 141 11.55 -14.16 -19.17
N LYS A 142 11.98 -13.19 -18.37
CA LYS A 142 11.11 -12.38 -17.52
C LYS A 142 10.21 -11.48 -18.40
N PRO A 143 9.07 -11.01 -17.90
CA PRO A 143 8.11 -10.22 -18.71
C PRO A 143 8.73 -8.99 -19.38
N HIS A 144 9.64 -8.30 -18.68
CA HIS A 144 10.35 -7.13 -19.21
C HIS A 144 11.37 -7.49 -20.29
N GLU A 145 11.89 -8.71 -20.31
CA GLU A 145 12.78 -9.22 -21.37
C GLU A 145 11.99 -9.56 -22.63
N LEU A 146 10.67 -9.79 -22.51
CA LEU A 146 9.76 -10.08 -23.61
C LEU A 146 9.04 -8.84 -24.19
N GLY A 147 9.30 -7.65 -23.64
CA GLY A 147 8.64 -6.42 -24.09
C GLY A 147 7.14 -6.37 -23.83
N ILE A 148 6.62 -7.26 -22.98
CA ILE A 148 5.23 -7.28 -22.54
C ILE A 148 5.11 -6.23 -21.43
N LYS A 149 4.38 -5.13 -21.71
CA LYS A 149 4.06 -4.08 -20.74
C LYS A 149 2.92 -4.50 -19.82
#